data_AF-A0A9X5XGK8-F1
#
_entry.id   AF-A0A9X5XGK8-F1
#
_cell.length_a   1.000
_cell.length_b   1.000
_cell.length_c   1.000
_cell.angle_alpha   90.00
_cell.angle_beta   90.00
_cell.angle_gamma   90.00
#
_symmetry.space_group_name_H-M   'P 1'
#
loop_
_entity.id
_entity.type
_entity.pdbx_description
1 polymer ?
#
loop_
_entity_poly.entity_id
_entity_poly.type
_entity_poly.pdbx_seq_one_letter_code
_entity_poly.pdbx_strand_id
1 'polypeptide(L)'
;MKNVVWTGTWVAERLGVELVGDERLSDLLGLALRRNPRRAHLLVSNVLGKHVPQSPSVVYGHGFALGRRVRELLGAEDAGAAVVLG
;
A
#
# COMPACT_ATOMS: atom_id res chain seq x y z
N MET A 1 -9.91 2.35 -13.18
CA MET A 1 -9.46 0.99 -12.80
C MET A 1 -10.16 0.61 -11.51
N LYS A 2 -10.76 -0.58 -11.42
CA LYS A 2 -11.40 -1.06 -10.18
C LYS A 2 -10.32 -1.13 -9.08
N ASN A 3 -10.58 -0.57 -7.90
CA ASN A 3 -9.75 -0.77 -6.72
C ASN A 3 -9.80 -2.26 -6.37
N VAL A 4 -8.77 -3.01 -6.78
CA VAL A 4 -8.63 -4.40 -6.34
C VAL A 4 -8.04 -4.34 -4.95
N VAL A 5 -8.91 -4.50 -3.95
CA VAL A 5 -8.47 -4.77 -2.58
C VAL A 5 -7.92 -6.18 -2.58
N TRP A 6 -6.65 -6.34 -2.21
CA TRP A 6 -6.05 -7.66 -2.07
C TRP A 6 -6.72 -8.36 -0.89
N THR A 7 -7.38 -9.49 -1.17
CA THR A 7 -8.18 -10.26 -0.19
C THR A 7 -7.36 -11.21 0.67
N GLY A 8 -6.06 -11.36 0.39
CA GLY A 8 -5.23 -12.39 1.03
C GLY A 8 -5.42 -13.81 0.50
N THR A 9 -6.49 -14.08 -0.24
CA THR A 9 -6.91 -15.44 -0.64
C THR A 9 -6.49 -15.85 -2.04
N TRP A 10 -6.18 -14.90 -2.94
CA TRP A 10 -5.92 -15.20 -4.36
C TRP A 10 -4.83 -16.26 -4.58
N VAL A 11 -3.73 -16.20 -3.81
CA VAL A 11 -2.62 -17.16 -3.94
C VAL A 11 -3.05 -18.55 -3.46
N ALA A 12 -3.81 -18.60 -2.36
CA ALA A 12 -4.30 -19.85 -1.80
C ALA A 12 -5.23 -20.57 -2.79
N GLU A 13 -6.20 -19.85 -3.34
CA GLU A 13 -7.17 -20.35 -4.31
C GLU A 13 -6.51 -20.78 -5.63
N ARG A 14 -5.55 -19.99 -6.14
CA ARG A 14 -4.98 -20.22 -7.47
C ARG A 14 -3.91 -21.29 -7.51
N LEU A 15 -3.17 -21.48 -6.41
CA LEU A 15 -2.05 -22.42 -6.34
C LEU A 15 -2.31 -23.62 -5.43
N GLY A 16 -3.47 -23.70 -4.76
CA GLY A 16 -3.81 -24.81 -3.87
C GLY A 16 -2.91 -24.87 -2.64
N VAL A 17 -2.52 -23.71 -2.11
CA VAL A 17 -1.69 -23.59 -0.91
C VAL A 17 -2.51 -23.03 0.25
N GLU A 18 -2.24 -23.49 1.47
CA GLU A 18 -3.03 -23.11 2.65
C GLU A 18 -2.15 -22.50 3.75
N LEU A 19 -2.72 -21.54 4.49
CA LEU A 19 -2.16 -21.06 5.74
C LEU A 19 -2.72 -21.91 6.88
N VAL A 20 -1.86 -22.69 7.53
CA VAL A 20 -2.25 -23.51 8.67
C VAL A 20 -2.00 -22.75 9.97
N GLY A 21 -3.04 -22.54 10.77
CA GLY A 21 -2.98 -21.87 12.07
C GLY A 21 -4.35 -21.79 12.74
N ASP A 22 -4.47 -20.93 13.75
CA ASP A 22 -5.76 -20.70 14.41
C ASP A 22 -6.75 -19.92 13.51
N GLU A 23 -8.02 -19.88 13.92
CA GLU A 23 -9.10 -19.22 13.18
C GLU A 23 -8.86 -17.72 12.94
N ARG A 24 -7.97 -17.08 13.71
CA ARG A 24 -7.66 -15.65 13.59
C ARG A 24 -6.53 -15.40 12.59
N LEU A 25 -5.79 -16.43 12.16
CA LEU A 25 -4.63 -16.27 11.30
C LEU A 25 -4.98 -15.60 9.97
N SER A 26 -6.09 -16.01 9.33
CA SER A 26 -6.55 -15.42 8.06
C SER A 26 -6.98 -13.96 8.18
N ASP A 27 -7.42 -13.54 9.36
CA ASP A 27 -7.77 -12.15 9.63
C ASP A 27 -6.51 -11.28 9.78
N LEU A 28 -5.42 -11.86 10.28
CA LEU A 28 -4.18 -11.15 10.56
C LEU A 28 -3.23 -11.07 9.37
N LEU A 29 -3.22 -12.08 8.50
CA LEU A 29 -2.32 -12.15 7.34
C LEU A 29 -2.85 -13.03 6.21
N GLY A 30 -2.45 -12.70 4.98
CA GLY A 30 -2.74 -13.47 3.77
C GLY A 30 -1.48 -13.79 2.95
N LEU A 31 -1.67 -14.52 1.84
CA LEU A 31 -0.59 -14.92 0.95
C LEU A 31 -0.47 -14.02 -0.29
N ALA A 32 0.76 -13.64 -0.61
CA ALA A 32 1.13 -12.95 -1.85
C ALA A 32 2.33 -13.63 -2.52
N LEU A 33 2.61 -13.26 -3.77
CA LEU A 33 3.77 -13.74 -4.51
C LEU A 33 4.78 -12.62 -4.75
N ARG A 34 6.06 -13.00 -4.77
CA ARG A 34 7.17 -12.15 -5.23
C ARG A 34 8.08 -12.93 -6.15
N ARG A 35 8.86 -12.22 -6.96
CA ARG A 35 9.94 -12.81 -7.75
C ARG A 35 11.15 -13.08 -6.85
N ASN A 36 11.19 -14.26 -6.22
CA ASN A 36 12.34 -14.73 -5.45
C ASN A 36 12.47 -16.25 -5.62
N PRO A 37 13.56 -16.75 -6.25
CA PRO A 37 13.71 -18.16 -6.60
C PRO A 37 13.83 -19.10 -5.39
N ARG A 38 14.18 -18.58 -4.21
CA ARG A 38 14.31 -19.38 -2.98
C ARG A 38 13.03 -19.40 -2.14
N ARG A 39 12.17 -18.38 -2.26
CA ARG A 39 10.90 -18.26 -1.51
C ARG A 39 9.96 -17.29 -2.21
N ALA A 40 9.12 -17.84 -3.08
CA ALA A 40 8.14 -17.08 -3.86
C ALA A 40 6.95 -16.58 -3.02
N HIS A 41 6.59 -17.31 -1.95
CA HIS A 41 5.49 -16.96 -1.05
C HIS A 41 5.87 -15.83 -0.08
N LEU A 42 4.97 -14.88 0.09
CA LEU A 42 5.06 -13.77 1.03
C LEU A 42 3.87 -13.82 1.99
N LEU A 43 4.13 -13.80 3.29
CA LEU A 43 3.12 -13.52 4.31
C LEU A 43 2.96 -12.00 4.39
N VAL A 44 1.76 -11.50 4.11
CA VAL A 44 1.45 -10.08 4.14
C VAL A 44 0.43 -9.86 5.24
N SER A 45 0.78 -9.01 6.20
CA SER A 45 -0.12 -8.71 7.30
C SER A 45 -1.22 -7.76 6.87
N ASN A 46 -2.44 -8.05 7.30
CA ASN A 46 -3.61 -7.17 7.19
C ASN A 46 -3.59 -6.07 8.26
N VAL A 47 -2.87 -6.28 9.37
CA VAL A 47 -2.88 -5.40 10.56
C VAL A 47 -1.56 -4.64 10.78
N LEU A 48 -0.43 -5.22 10.39
CA LEU A 48 0.86 -4.54 10.43
C LEU A 48 1.01 -3.74 9.14
N GLY A 49 0.41 -2.55 9.18
CA GLY A 49 0.36 -1.58 8.10
C GLY A 49 1.75 -1.04 7.77
N LYS A 50 2.54 -1.81 7.03
CA LYS A 50 3.61 -1.18 6.27
C LYS A 50 3.06 -0.58 4.98
N HIS A 51 2.19 -1.26 4.23
CA HIS A 51 1.80 -0.79 2.89
C HIS A 51 0.36 -1.20 2.53
N VAL A 52 -0.57 -0.24 2.47
CA VAL A 52 -1.83 -0.39 1.72
C VAL A 52 -1.49 -0.10 0.25
N PRO A 53 -1.61 -1.06 -0.68
CA PRO A 53 -1.33 -0.80 -2.09
C PRO A 53 -2.26 0.29 -2.60
N GLN A 54 -1.68 1.35 -3.15
CA GLN A 54 -2.41 2.40 -3.87
C GLN A 54 -1.78 2.59 -5.24
N SER A 55 -2.58 3.05 -6.20
CA SER A 55 -2.05 3.42 -7.51
C SER A 55 -1.01 4.53 -7.34
N PRO A 56 0.21 4.42 -7.91
CA PRO A 56 1.20 5.49 -7.84
C PRO A 56 0.65 6.84 -8.32
N SER A 57 -0.24 6.83 -9.32
CA SER A 57 -0.90 8.03 -9.82
C SER A 57 -1.81 8.71 -8.79
N VAL A 58 -2.45 7.94 -7.92
CA VAL A 58 -3.32 8.44 -6.85
C VAL A 58 -2.48 9.09 -5.76
N VAL A 59 -1.42 8.41 -5.32
CA VAL A 59 -0.49 8.94 -4.30
C VAL A 59 0.14 10.26 -4.79
N TYR A 60 0.66 10.27 -6.02
CA TYR A 60 1.23 11.47 -6.63
C TYR A 60 0.21 12.60 -6.74
N GLY A 61 -1.01 12.29 -7.22
CA GLY A 61 -2.07 13.28 -7.39
C GLY A 61 -2.44 13.98 -6.07
N HIS A 62 -2.55 13.21 -4.98
CA HIS A 62 -2.83 13.78 -3.67
C HIS A 62 -1.67 14.65 -3.15
N GLY A 63 -0.42 14.20 -3.29
CA GLY A 63 0.74 15.00 -2.91
C GLY A 63 0.82 16.32 -3.66
N PHE A 64 0.57 16.29 -4.98
CA PHE A 64 0.55 17.49 -5.81
C PHE A 64 -0.59 18.46 -5.43
N ALA A 65 -1.81 17.93 -5.23
CA ALA A 65 -2.96 18.73 -4.83
C ALA A 65 -2.75 19.40 -3.46
N LEU A 66 -2.17 18.67 -2.50
CA LEU A 66 -1.81 19.22 -1.20
C LEU A 66 -0.80 20.37 -1.34
N GLY A 67 0.27 20.18 -2.13
CA GLY A 67 1.27 21.22 -2.36
C GLY A 67 0.68 22.49 -2.96
N ARG A 68 -0.26 22.37 -3.92
CA ARG A 68 -0.99 23.53 -4.45
C ARG A 68 -1.79 24.25 -3.37
N ARG A 69 -2.48 23.51 -2.51
CA ARG A 69 -3.30 24.09 -1.44
C ARG A 69 -2.45 24.80 -0.39
N VAL A 70 -1.31 24.22 -0.03
CA VAL A 70 -0.33 24.86 0.87
C VAL A 70 0.23 26.14 0.26
N ARG A 71 0.60 26.12 -1.02
CA ARG A 71 1.05 27.32 -1.74
C ARG A 71 0.00 28.43 -1.74
N GLU A 72 -1.27 28.09 -1.93
CA GLU A 72 -2.38 29.05 -1.84
C GLU A 72 -2.50 29.67 -0.45
N LEU A 73 -2.29 28.88 0.61
CA LEU A 73 -2.38 29.35 2.00
C LEU A 73 -1.18 30.20 2.42
N LEU A 74 0.03 29.85 1.98
CA LEU A 74 1.25 30.60 2.28
C LEU A 74 1.40 31.86 1.42
N GLY A 75 0.81 31.87 0.22
CA GLY A 75 1.08 32.93 -0.76
C GLY A 75 2.41 32.71 -1.51
N ALA A 76 2.61 33.46 -2.59
CA ALA A 76 3.67 33.17 -3.56
C ALA A 76 5.10 33.39 -3.01
N GLU A 77 5.32 34.43 -2.19
CA GLU A 77 6.64 34.72 -1.63
C GLU A 77 7.03 33.70 -0.55
N ASP A 78 6.20 33.53 0.48
CA ASP A 78 6.52 32.60 1.58
C ASP A 78 6.60 31.15 1.10
N ALA A 79 5.77 30.76 0.12
CA ALA A 79 5.89 29.44 -0.50
C ALA A 79 7.20 29.27 -1.30
N GLY A 80 7.76 30.34 -1.86
CA GLY A 80 9.03 30.31 -2.58
C GLY A 80 10.25 30.13 -1.67
N ALA A 81 10.15 30.58 -0.42
CA ALA A 81 11.18 30.42 0.61
C ALA A 81 10.98 29.17 1.50
N ALA A 82 9.83 28.50 1.39
CA ALA A 82 9.49 27.36 2.23
C ALA A 82 10.35 26.12 1.96
N VAL A 83 10.74 25.42 3.03
CA VAL A 83 11.44 24.14 2.97
C VAL A 83 10.45 23.00 3.21
N VAL A 84 10.43 22.01 2.34
CA VAL A 84 9.65 20.78 2.53
C VAL A 84 10.56 19.71 3.13
N LEU A 85 10.20 19.24 4.32
CA LEU A 85 10.89 18.12 5.00
C LEU A 85 10.16 16.82 4.67
N GLY A 86 10.91 15.77 4.32
CA GLY A 86 10.40 14.45 3.97
C GLY A 86 11.42 13.35 4.23
#